data_AF-A0A970I1G4-F1
#
_entry.id   AF-A0A970I1G4-F1
#
_cell.length_a   1.000
_cell.length_b   1.000
_cell.length_c   1.000
_cell.angle_alpha   90.00
_cell.angle_beta   90.00
_cell.angle_gamma   90.00
#
_symmetry.space_group_name_H-M   'P 1'
#
loop_
_entity.id
_entity.type
_entity.pdbx_description
1 polymer ?
#
loop_
_entity_poly.entity_id
_entity_poly.type
_entity_poly.pdbx_seq_one_letter_code
_entity_poly.pdbx_strand_id
1 'polypeptide(L)'
;MKKLTFILLAVAGSLAFVNCSSDDDKGGKDCFDCNMIVTAKYCYEDGNDYYTVEVMGQSENIPLEGESWANIKAGLQEICD
;
A
#
# COMPACT_ATOMS: atom_id res chain seq x y z
N MET A 1 4.76 -28.09 -44.77
CA MET A 1 6.13 -27.97 -44.22
C MET A 1 6.38 -26.51 -43.85
N LYS A 2 7.21 -26.26 -42.82
CA LYS A 2 7.40 -25.02 -42.00
C LYS A 2 6.32 -24.93 -40.90
N LYS A 3 6.52 -25.33 -39.64
CA LYS A 3 7.65 -25.24 -38.69
C LYS A 3 8.15 -23.80 -38.52
N LEU A 4 7.55 -23.07 -37.59
CA LEU A 4 8.17 -21.96 -36.89
C LEU A 4 7.91 -22.13 -35.40
N THR A 5 9.00 -22.39 -34.71
CA THR A 5 9.12 -22.64 -33.27
C THR A 5 9.59 -21.35 -32.58
N PHE A 6 9.32 -21.26 -31.28
CA PHE A 6 9.95 -20.42 -30.26
C PHE A 6 9.49 -18.97 -30.10
N ILE A 7 8.70 -18.74 -29.05
CA ILE A 7 8.81 -17.57 -28.16
C ILE A 7 8.80 -18.13 -26.72
N LEU A 8 9.96 -18.59 -26.26
CA LEU A 8 10.71 -18.05 -25.10
C LEU A 8 9.98 -17.00 -24.24
N LEU A 9 9.79 -17.39 -22.97
CA LEU A 9 9.99 -16.62 -21.75
C LEU A 9 9.39 -15.21 -21.65
N ALA A 10 8.34 -15.11 -20.85
CA ALA A 10 8.25 -14.09 -19.81
C ALA A 10 7.62 -14.74 -18.57
N VAL A 11 8.46 -15.43 -17.77
CA VAL A 11 8.11 -15.67 -16.37
C VAL A 11 8.16 -14.30 -15.73
N ALA A 12 6.98 -13.71 -15.53
CA ALA A 12 6.80 -12.53 -14.71
C ALA A 12 7.13 -12.92 -13.26
N GLY A 13 8.43 -12.93 -12.95
CA GLY A 13 8.95 -13.06 -11.61
C GLY A 13 8.59 -11.80 -10.84
N SER A 14 7.54 -11.92 -10.04
CA SER A 14 7.39 -11.30 -8.73
C SER A 14 8.58 -10.48 -8.26
N LEU A 15 8.54 -9.19 -8.54
CA LEU A 15 9.06 -8.19 -7.64
C LEU A 15 7.91 -7.22 -7.44
N ALA A 16 7.09 -7.53 -6.44
CA ALA A 16 6.23 -6.56 -5.80
C ALA A 16 7.15 -5.52 -5.15
N PHE A 17 7.72 -4.64 -5.97
CA PHE A 17 8.10 -3.34 -5.50
C PHE A 17 6.77 -2.66 -5.20
N VAL A 18 6.36 -2.71 -3.93
CA VAL A 18 5.56 -1.65 -3.32
C VAL A 18 6.40 -0.38 -3.36
N ASN A 19 6.62 0.12 -4.57
CA ASN A 19 6.92 1.51 -4.77
C ASN A 19 5.59 2.19 -4.44
N CYS A 20 5.44 2.65 -3.20
CA CYS A 20 4.53 3.73 -2.87
C CYS A 20 5.03 4.98 -3.64
N SER A 21 4.84 4.94 -4.95
CA SER A 21 5.12 6.01 -5.88
C SER A 21 4.23 7.18 -5.49
N SER A 22 4.85 8.34 -5.38
CA SER A 22 4.24 9.66 -5.23
C SER A 22 3.33 10.05 -6.40
N ASP A 23 2.32 9.25 -6.71
CA ASP A 23 1.30 9.53 -7.73
C ASP A 23 -0.10 9.26 -7.14
N ASP A 24 -0.44 10.05 -6.11
CA ASP A 24 -1.79 10.21 -5.55
C ASP A 24 -2.70 10.96 -6.53
N ASP A 25 -3.20 10.31 -7.60
CA ASP A 25 -4.30 10.95 -8.36
C ASP A 25 -5.26 10.02 -9.11
N LYS A 26 -5.17 8.69 -8.99
CA LYS A 26 -6.14 7.79 -9.65
C LYS A 26 -6.54 6.58 -8.83
N GLY A 27 -7.35 6.84 -7.81
CA GLY A 27 -8.32 5.87 -7.29
C GLY A 27 -8.25 5.69 -5.79
N GLY A 28 -9.31 6.10 -5.08
CA GLY A 28 -9.78 5.58 -3.78
C GLY A 28 -8.80 5.42 -2.61
N LYS A 29 -7.53 5.75 -2.78
CA LYS A 29 -6.45 5.46 -1.86
C LYS A 29 -6.17 6.71 -1.05
N ASP A 30 -6.30 6.59 0.26
CA ASP A 30 -6.04 7.65 1.22
C ASP A 30 -4.80 7.28 2.03
N CYS A 31 -3.71 8.00 1.77
CA CYS A 31 -2.45 7.81 2.47
C CYS A 31 -2.05 9.08 3.23
N PHE A 32 -1.35 8.89 4.36
CA PHE A 32 -0.66 9.97 5.04
C PHE A 32 0.62 9.48 5.69
N ASP A 33 1.60 10.39 5.81
CA ASP A 33 2.87 10.14 6.49
C ASP A 33 2.81 10.70 7.91
N CYS A 34 3.29 9.90 8.86
CA CYS A 34 3.42 10.22 10.26
C CYS A 34 4.90 10.28 10.62
N ASN A 35 5.39 11.48 10.93
CA ASN A 35 6.80 11.70 11.26
C ASN A 35 6.98 11.84 12.77
N MET A 36 7.21 10.71 13.45
CA MET A 36 7.62 10.70 14.87
C MET A 36 9.15 10.49 14.96
N ILE A 37 9.59 9.48 15.73
CA ILE A 37 11.00 9.04 15.80
C ILE A 37 11.41 8.31 14.50
N VAL A 38 10.46 7.61 13.90
CA VAL A 38 10.58 6.95 12.60
C VAL A 38 9.41 7.39 11.72
N THR A 39 9.63 7.52 10.41
CA THR A 39 8.54 7.80 9.47
C THR A 39 7.71 6.54 9.28
N ALA A 40 6.42 6.65 9.58
CA ALA A 40 5.42 5.65 9.28
C ALA A 40 4.47 6.17 8.19
N LYS A 41 4.22 5.40 7.13
CA LYS A 41 3.20 5.70 6.13
C LYS A 41 1.99 4.84 6.38
N TYR A 42 0.82 5.46 6.51
CA TYR A 42 -0.45 4.77 6.64
C TYR A 42 -1.23 4.95 5.34
N CYS A 43 -1.80 3.88 4.81
CA CYS A 43 -2.54 3.89 3.56
C CYS A 43 -3.80 3.04 3.68
N TYR A 44 -4.92 3.57 3.23
CA TYR A 44 -6.18 2.86 3.08
C TYR A 44 -6.62 2.93 1.62
N GLU A 45 -7.32 1.89 1.14
CA GLU A 45 -7.95 1.90 -0.17
C GLU A 45 -9.43 1.58 0.02
N ASP A 46 -10.30 2.44 -0.53
CA ASP A 46 -11.74 2.37 -0.33
C ASP A 46 -12.31 1.01 -0.75
N GLY A 47 -13.08 0.39 0.15
CA GLY A 47 -13.61 -0.96 -0.01
C GLY A 47 -12.74 -2.07 0.62
N ASN A 48 -11.54 -1.76 1.11
CA ASN A 48 -10.77 -2.71 1.92
C ASN A 48 -11.29 -2.78 3.36
N ASP A 49 -11.10 -3.93 3.99
CA ASP A 49 -11.36 -4.20 5.41
C ASP A 49 -10.09 -4.05 6.28
N TYR A 50 -9.01 -3.53 5.70
CA TYR A 50 -7.73 -3.25 6.35
C TYR A 50 -7.10 -1.95 5.84
N TYR A 51 -6.18 -1.41 6.60
CA TYR A 51 -5.23 -0.39 6.15
C TYR A 51 -3.79 -0.94 6.22
N THR A 52 -2.88 -0.40 5.43
CA THR A 52 -1.47 -0.75 5.45
C THR A 52 -0.69 0.28 6.26
N VAL A 53 0.21 -0.19 7.12
CA VAL A 53 1.24 0.63 7.76
C VAL A 53 2.61 0.24 7.20
N GLU A 54 3.41 1.21 6.80
CA GLU A 54 4.78 1.01 6.34
C GLU A 54 5.74 1.77 7.26
N VAL A 55 6.67 1.04 7.90
CA VAL A 55 7.70 1.61 8.77
C VAL A 55 9.05 1.07 8.32
N MET A 56 9.99 1.96 7.98
CA MET A 56 11.34 1.59 7.56
C MET A 56 11.38 0.57 6.40
N GLY A 57 10.43 0.66 5.47
CA GLY A 57 10.31 -0.24 4.32
C GLY A 57 9.72 -1.62 4.64
N GLN A 58 9.24 -1.84 5.87
CA GLN A 58 8.43 -2.99 6.24
C GLN A 58 6.96 -2.60 6.26
N SER A 59 6.12 -3.35 5.55
CA SER A 59 4.68 -3.09 5.49
C SER A 59 3.89 -4.20 6.19
N GLU A 60 2.88 -3.80 6.95
CA GLU A 60 1.91 -4.70 7.57
C GLU A 60 0.48 -4.23 7.27
N ASN A 61 -0.44 -5.19 7.12
CA ASN A 61 -1.86 -4.91 6.94
C ASN A 61 -2.58 -5.09 8.27
N ILE A 62 -3.27 -4.05 8.72
CA ILE A 62 -4.00 -4.03 9.98
C ILE A 62 -5.50 -3.97 9.67
N PRO A 63 -6.30 -4.95 10.13
CA PRO A 63 -7.74 -4.97 9.89
C PRO A 63 -8.42 -3.77 10.57
N LEU A 64 -9.51 -3.28 9.96
CA LEU A 64 -10.31 -2.19 10.51
C LEU A 64 -11.16 -2.62 11.70
N GLU A 65 -11.39 -3.93 11.89
CA GLU A 65 -12.18 -4.49 13.00
C GLU A 65 -13.58 -3.88 13.16
N GLY A 66 -14.18 -3.41 12.06
CA GLY A 66 -15.50 -2.77 12.04
C GLY A 66 -15.49 -1.26 12.32
N GLU A 67 -14.32 -0.67 12.56
CA GLU A 67 -14.14 0.78 12.59
C GLU A 67 -14.06 1.37 11.18
N SER A 68 -14.44 2.64 11.05
CA SER A 68 -14.26 3.36 9.80
C SER A 68 -12.82 3.84 9.66
N TRP A 69 -12.29 3.84 8.43
CA TRP A 69 -10.98 4.42 8.15
C TRP A 69 -10.86 5.87 8.65
N ALA A 70 -11.93 6.66 8.53
CA ALA A 70 -11.94 8.05 9.01
C ALA A 70 -11.67 8.17 10.52
N ASN A 71 -12.25 7.29 11.34
CA ASN A 71 -12.03 7.28 12.80
C ASN A 71 -10.59 6.87 13.13
N ILE A 72 -10.10 5.80 12.50
CA ILE A 72 -8.74 5.30 12.70
C ILE A 72 -7.73 6.37 12.30
N LYS A 73 -7.90 6.97 11.12
CA LYS A 73 -7.04 8.05 10.63
C LYS A 73 -6.99 9.22 11.59
N ALA A 74 -8.12 9.67 12.11
CA ALA A 74 -8.17 10.78 13.07
C ALA A 74 -7.34 10.47 14.34
N GLY A 75 -7.48 9.27 14.89
CA GLY A 75 -6.71 8.84 16.06
C GLY A 75 -5.20 8.70 15.77
N LEU A 76 -4.84 8.19 14.60
CA LEU A 76 -3.45 8.11 14.18
C LEU A 76 -2.84 9.51 13.98
N GLN A 77 -3.58 10.43 13.36
CA GLN A 77 -3.11 11.80 13.14
C GLN A 77 -2.89 12.56 14.47
N GLU A 78 -3.74 12.35 15.48
CA GLU A 78 -3.52 12.91 16.83
C GLU A 78 -2.21 12.42 17.47
N ILE A 79 -1.78 11.19 17.16
CA ILE A 79 -0.50 10.65 17.66
C ILE A 79 0.70 11.21 16.88
N CYS A 80 0.49 11.65 15.65
CA CYS A 80 1.55 12.16 14.77
C CYS A 80 1.92 13.63 15.02
N ASP A 81 1.03 14.40 15.67
CA ASP A 81 1.24 15.80 16.06
C ASP A 81 1.92 15.93 17.44
#